data_AF-A0A945W2Q4-F1
#
_entry.id   AF-A0A945W2Q4-F1
#
_cell.length_a   1.000
_cell.length_b   1.000
_cell.length_c   1.000
_cell.angle_alpha   90.00
_cell.angle_beta   90.00
_cell.angle_gamma   90.00
#
_symmetry.space_group_name_H-M   'P 1'
#
loop_
_entity.id
_entity.type
_entity.pdbx_description
1 polymer ?
#
loop_
_entity_poly.entity_id
_entity_poly.type
_entity_poly.pdbx_seq_one_letter_code
_entity_poly.pdbx_strand_id
1 'polypeptide(L)'
;MGNDCTVNEFAILFGGGGLGGGGLEIGNDVRIAAHVKIVPMNHIYEDPKTPIRLQKIKAIGVKIEDDVWLSVGSTVLDGVTIGKGSVIGAGA
;
A
#
# COMPACT_ATOMS: atom_id res chain seq x y z
N MET A 1 -3.81 -11.54 -2.12
CA MET A 1 -4.73 -11.40 -0.97
C MET A 1 -5.04 -12.79 -0.47
N GLY A 2 -4.87 -13.01 0.83
CA GLY A 2 -5.20 -14.27 1.48
C GLY A 2 -6.70 -14.42 1.72
N ASN A 3 -7.05 -15.35 2.62
CA ASN A 3 -8.42 -15.69 2.94
C ASN A 3 -9.03 -14.71 3.95
N ASP A 4 -10.37 -14.71 4.01
CA ASP A 4 -11.15 -14.06 5.06
C ASP A 4 -10.83 -12.57 5.24
N CYS A 5 -10.60 -11.86 4.14
CA CYS A 5 -10.34 -10.42 4.15
C CYS A 5 -11.62 -9.62 3.84
N THR A 6 -11.70 -8.39 4.37
CA THR A 6 -12.73 -7.43 3.96
C THR A 6 -12.10 -6.22 3.29
N VAL A 7 -12.77 -5.71 2.26
CA VAL A 7 -12.43 -4.45 1.61
C VAL A 7 -13.68 -3.61 1.54
N ASN A 8 -13.72 -2.53 2.32
CA ASN A 8 -14.88 -1.65 2.38
C ASN A 8 -14.84 -0.57 1.28
N GLU A 9 -15.90 0.23 1.26
CA GLU A 9 -16.22 1.16 0.18
C GLU A 9 -15.09 2.15 -0.09
N PHE A 10 -14.87 2.42 -1.38
CA PHE A 10 -13.90 3.41 -1.86
C PHE A 10 -12.44 3.14 -1.45
N ALA A 11 -12.11 1.94 -0.99
CA ALA A 11 -10.73 1.53 -0.84
C ALA A 11 -10.05 1.43 -2.23
N ILE A 12 -8.82 1.91 -2.32
CA ILE A 12 -8.02 1.93 -3.55
C ILE A 12 -6.79 1.06 -3.32
N LEU A 13 -6.75 -0.09 -3.98
CA LEU A 13 -5.66 -1.06 -3.87
C LEU A 13 -4.95 -1.17 -5.22
N PHE A 14 -3.70 -0.73 -5.27
CA PHE A 14 -2.88 -0.87 -6.48
C PHE A 14 -2.21 -2.24 -6.44
N GLY A 15 -2.71 -3.17 -7.27
CA GLY A 15 -2.24 -4.57 -7.26
C GLY A 15 -0.88 -4.79 -7.91
N GLY A 16 -0.53 -4.00 -8.94
CA GLY A 16 0.75 -4.10 -9.63
C GLY A 16 1.73 -3.06 -9.08
N GLY A 17 2.94 -3.47 -8.68
CA GLY A 17 4.08 -2.56 -8.81
C GLY A 17 4.32 -2.43 -10.31
N GLY A 18 4.46 -1.19 -10.79
CA GLY A 18 4.48 -0.91 -12.23
C GLY A 18 5.65 -1.56 -12.99
N LEU A 19 6.21 -0.85 -13.96
CA LEU A 19 7.34 -1.33 -14.78
C LEU A 19 8.63 -1.69 -13.99
N GLY A 20 8.64 -1.54 -12.66
CA GLY A 20 9.81 -1.66 -11.78
C GLY A 20 9.87 -2.89 -10.86
N GLY A 21 8.89 -3.79 -10.88
CA GLY A 21 8.94 -5.04 -10.10
C GLY A 21 8.75 -4.84 -8.59
N GLY A 22 7.49 -4.79 -8.19
CA GLY A 22 6.98 -4.78 -6.81
C GLY A 22 5.49 -5.10 -6.85
N GLY A 23 4.80 -5.23 -5.72
CA GLY A 23 3.38 -5.57 -5.74
C GLY A 23 2.70 -5.35 -4.39
N LEU A 24 1.41 -5.70 -4.33
CA LEU A 24 0.66 -5.71 -3.09
C LEU A 24 0.44 -7.14 -2.62
N GLU A 25 1.09 -7.49 -1.52
CA GLU A 25 0.87 -8.73 -0.79
C GLU A 25 0.00 -8.47 0.44
N ILE A 26 -1.08 -9.23 0.58
CA ILE A 26 -2.00 -9.16 1.72
C ILE A 26 -2.20 -10.57 2.23
N GLY A 27 -1.95 -10.79 3.52
CA GLY A 27 -2.16 -12.05 4.24
C GLY A 27 -3.62 -12.40 4.46
N ASN A 28 -3.89 -13.22 5.48
CA ASN A 28 -5.23 -13.65 5.87
C ASN A 28 -5.82 -12.74 6.95
N ASP A 29 -7.15 -12.76 7.12
CA ASP A 29 -7.83 -12.07 8.22
C ASP A 29 -7.63 -10.55 8.25
N VAL A 30 -7.30 -9.92 7.13
CA VAL A 30 -7.07 -8.48 7.05
C VAL A 30 -8.40 -7.72 6.93
N ARG A 31 -8.57 -6.64 7.70
CA ARG A 31 -9.72 -5.75 7.63
C ARG A 31 -9.30 -4.42 7.03
N ILE A 32 -9.79 -4.12 5.83
CA ILE A 32 -9.54 -2.86 5.14
C ILE A 32 -10.79 -2.01 5.19
N ALA A 33 -10.76 -0.94 5.99
CA ALA A 33 -11.87 -0.02 6.15
C ALA A 33 -12.04 0.89 4.91
N ALA A 34 -13.13 1.67 4.92
CA ALA A 34 -13.46 2.55 3.80
C ALA A 34 -12.35 3.58 3.56
N HIS A 35 -12.19 3.99 2.30
CA HIS A 35 -11.23 5.01 1.87
C HIS A 35 -9.74 4.71 2.16
N VAL A 36 -9.38 3.48 2.53
CA VAL A 36 -7.97 3.08 2.64
C VAL A 36 -7.30 3.14 1.26
N LYS A 37 -6.08 3.67 1.21
CA LYS A 37 -5.27 3.73 -0.01
C LYS A 37 -4.00 2.91 0.17
N ILE A 38 -3.71 2.01 -0.75
CA ILE A 38 -2.47 1.22 -0.75
C ILE A 38 -1.77 1.41 -2.08
N VAL A 39 -0.58 2.03 -2.05
CA VAL A 39 0.15 2.50 -3.23
C VAL A 39 1.58 1.96 -3.21
N PRO A 40 1.86 0.79 -3.82
CA PRO A 40 3.16 0.12 -3.82
C PRO A 40 4.10 0.62 -4.93
N MET A 41 4.02 1.90 -5.27
CA MET A 41 4.95 2.56 -6.19
C MET A 41 5.03 4.05 -5.89
N ASN A 42 6.15 4.66 -6.23
CA ASN A 42 6.36 6.09 -6.05
C ASN A 42 7.26 6.68 -7.15
N HIS A 43 7.14 7.99 -7.38
CA HIS A 43 8.12 8.72 -8.18
C HIS A 43 9.36 8.99 -7.35
N ILE A 44 10.54 8.79 -7.95
CA ILE A 44 11.80 9.17 -7.32
C ILE A 44 12.00 10.68 -7.49
N TYR A 45 12.51 11.33 -6.45
CA TYR A 45 12.92 12.73 -6.46
C TYR A 45 14.35 12.84 -5.93
N GLU A 46 15.31 12.65 -6.83
CA GLU A 46 16.76 12.73 -6.53
C GLU A 46 17.38 14.00 -7.12
N ASP A 47 16.85 14.51 -8.23
CA ASP A 47 17.31 15.74 -8.86
C ASP A 47 16.21 16.81 -8.86
N PRO A 48 16.38 17.92 -8.11
CA PRO A 48 15.41 19.02 -8.09
C PRO A 48 15.34 19.81 -9.40
N LYS A 49 16.31 19.65 -10.31
CA LYS A 49 16.33 20.35 -11.61
C LYS A 49 15.60 19.59 -12.72
N THR A 50 15.32 18.31 -12.52
CA THR A 50 14.63 17.47 -13.49
C THR A 50 13.15 17.32 -13.12
N PRO A 51 12.19 17.58 -14.02
CA PRO A 51 10.77 17.34 -13.75
C PRO A 51 10.50 15.89 -13.30
N ILE A 52 9.65 15.70 -12.28
CA ILE A 52 9.35 14.39 -11.66
C ILE A 52 8.98 13.33 -12.71
N ARG A 53 8.21 13.69 -13.75
CA ARG A 53 7.80 12.78 -14.84
C ARG A 53 8.96 12.21 -15.68
N LEU A 54 10.12 12.86 -15.66
CA LEU A 54 11.33 12.44 -16.35
C LEU A 54 12.30 11.69 -15.42
N GLN A 55 12.01 11.66 -14.12
CA GLN A 55 12.76 10.89 -13.14
C GLN A 55 12.25 9.45 -13.07
N LYS A 56 13.01 8.58 -12.41
CA LYS A 56 12.70 7.15 -12.30
C LYS A 56 11.48 6.89 -11.40
N ILE A 57 10.93 5.69 -11.51
CA ILE A 57 9.89 5.16 -10.61
C ILE A 57 10.56 4.13 -9.69
N LYS A 58 10.14 4.12 -8.42
CA LYS A 58 10.46 3.08 -7.44
C LYS A 58 9.20 2.27 -7.15
N ALA A 59 9.32 0.95 -7.10
CA ALA A 59 8.23 0.05 -6.75
C ALA A 59 8.80 -1.14 -5.98
N ILE A 60 9.07 -0.97 -4.69
CA ILE A 60 9.50 -2.08 -3.81
C ILE A 60 8.34 -3.05 -3.58
N GLY A 61 7.12 -2.52 -3.41
CA GLY A 61 5.96 -3.29 -2.97
C GLY A 61 5.47 -2.90 -1.58
N VAL A 62 4.31 -3.41 -1.21
CA VAL A 62 3.73 -3.33 0.13
C VAL A 62 3.39 -4.75 0.58
N LYS A 63 3.79 -5.09 1.80
CA LYS A 63 3.42 -6.35 2.46
C LYS A 63 2.55 -6.08 3.67
N ILE A 64 1.35 -6.64 3.67
CA ILE A 64 0.45 -6.66 4.83
C ILE A 64 0.36 -8.09 5.30
N GLU A 65 0.80 -8.35 6.53
CA GLU A 65 0.74 -9.69 7.13
C GLU A 65 -0.65 -10.02 7.65
N ASP A 66 -0.80 -11.22 8.25
CA ASP A 66 -2.10 -11.69 8.73
C ASP A 66 -2.66 -10.83 9.87
N ASP A 67 -3.99 -10.86 10.05
CA ASP A 67 -4.68 -10.27 11.21
C ASP A 67 -4.35 -8.77 11.42
N VAL A 68 -4.41 -8.01 10.33
CA VAL A 68 -4.17 -6.55 10.33
C VAL A 68 -5.48 -5.80 10.14
N TRP A 69 -5.66 -4.71 10.89
CA TRP A 69 -6.76 -3.76 10.67
C TRP A 69 -6.23 -2.42 10.17
N LEU A 70 -6.59 -2.07 8.94
CA LEU A 70 -6.41 -0.74 8.38
C LEU A 70 -7.69 0.08 8.58
N SER A 71 -7.64 1.07 9.48
CA SER A 71 -8.81 1.91 9.78
C SER A 71 -9.09 2.96 8.69
N VAL A 72 -10.24 3.61 8.80
CA VAL A 72 -10.81 4.45 7.74
C VAL A 72 -9.82 5.51 7.26
N GLY A 73 -9.65 5.61 5.94
CA GLY A 73 -8.83 6.65 5.32
C GLY A 73 -7.32 6.49 5.45
N SER A 74 -6.79 5.45 6.11
CA SER A 74 -5.35 5.26 6.26
C SER A 74 -4.66 5.04 4.89
N THR A 75 -3.41 5.48 4.76
CA THR A 75 -2.64 5.38 3.52
C THR A 75 -1.34 4.60 3.74
N VAL A 76 -1.13 3.55 2.94
CA VAL A 76 0.09 2.72 2.98
C VAL A 76 0.87 2.93 1.69
N LEU A 77 2.15 3.28 1.82
CA LEU A 77 3.03 3.63 0.69
C LEU A 77 4.08 2.56 0.43
N ASP A 78 4.69 2.64 -0.76
CA ASP A 78 5.75 1.78 -1.25
C ASP A 78 6.87 1.53 -0.21
N GLY A 79 7.27 0.26 -0.08
CA GLY A 79 8.32 -0.20 0.83
C GLY A 79 7.85 -0.51 2.25
N VAL A 80 6.57 -0.32 2.58
CA VAL A 80 6.03 -0.62 3.91
C VAL A 80 5.71 -2.11 4.07
N THR A 81 6.15 -2.67 5.20
CA THR A 81 5.65 -3.94 5.73
C THR A 81 4.84 -3.66 7.00
N ILE A 82 3.57 -4.06 7.03
CA ILE A 82 2.72 -4.01 8.23
C ILE A 82 2.71 -5.40 8.85
N GLY A 83 3.25 -5.48 10.07
CA GLY A 83 3.42 -6.74 10.79
C GLY A 83 2.09 -7.31 11.30
N LYS A 84 2.07 -8.63 11.49
CA LYS A 84 0.89 -9.37 11.97
C LYS A 84 0.31 -8.80 13.27
N GLY A 85 -1.02 -8.71 13.36
CA GLY A 85 -1.72 -8.22 14.57
C GLY A 85 -1.76 -6.70 14.70
N SER A 86 -1.28 -5.95 13.71
CA SER A 86 -1.21 -4.48 13.77
C SER A 86 -2.57 -3.83 13.55
N VAL A 87 -2.81 -2.72 14.25
CA VAL A 87 -3.94 -1.82 14.00
C VAL A 87 -3.41 -0.46 13.58
N ILE A 88 -3.81 -0.02 12.39
CA ILE A 88 -3.44 1.28 11.85
C ILE A 88 -4.59 2.26 12.09
N GLY A 89 -4.27 3.36 12.79
CA GLY A 89 -5.23 4.39 13.16
C GLY A 89 -5.88 5.06 11.95
N ALA A 90 -7.08 5.61 12.15
CA ALA A 90 -7.82 6.30 11.09
C ALA A 90 -7.02 7.51 10.57
N GLY A 91 -6.95 7.65 9.25
CA GLY A 91 -6.25 8.76 8.58
C GLY A 91 -4.72 8.76 8.70
N ALA A 92 -4.11 7.70 9.26
CA ALA A 92 -2.66 7.54 9.33
C ALA A 92 -2.01 7.41 7.94
#